data_AF-A0A9R1UT72-F1
#
_entry.id   AF-A0A9R1UT72-F1
#
_cell.length_a   1.000
_cell.length_b   1.000
_cell.length_c   1.000
_cell.angle_alpha   90.00
_cell.angle_beta   90.00
_cell.angle_gamma   90.00
#
_symmetry.space_group_name_H-M   'P 1'
#
loop_
_entity.id
_entity.type
_entity.pdbx_description
1 polymer ?
#
loop_
_entity_poly.entity_id
_entity_poly.type
_entity_poly.pdbx_seq_one_letter_code
_entity_poly.pdbx_strand_id
1 'polypeptide(L)'
;MKLVYKYAQERPVMFSSFQPDVALIMKKLQTKYPVYFLTNRGTEIFDDVRMNSLEEAKKLAINGGLDGIVFEVKDIFRYPSVVREIKESNLSLLTYGKLNNVPEAVHVQYLMGVEGLPS
;
A
#
# COMPACT_ATOMS: atom_id res chain seq x y z
N MET A 1 -1.16 -6.32 -18.11
CA MET A 1 -2.46 -6.98 -17.85
C MET A 1 -2.65 -8.32 -18.53
N LYS A 2 -2.54 -8.45 -19.87
CA LYS A 2 -2.82 -9.70 -20.60
C LYS A 2 -2.08 -10.94 -20.05
N LEU A 3 -0.81 -10.79 -19.65
CA LEU A 3 -0.02 -11.90 -19.09
C LEU A 3 -0.56 -12.39 -17.74
N VAL A 4 -0.83 -11.46 -16.82
CA VAL A 4 -1.37 -11.79 -15.49
C VAL A 4 -2.71 -12.50 -15.63
N TYR A 5 -3.63 -12.00 -16.46
CA TYR A 5 -4.91 -12.69 -16.66
C TYR A 5 -4.78 -14.08 -17.28
N LYS A 6 -3.76 -14.30 -18.11
CA LYS A 6 -3.51 -15.60 -18.74
C LYS A 6 -2.95 -16.63 -17.76
N TYR A 7 -2.15 -16.21 -16.78
CA TYR A 7 -1.37 -17.13 -15.94
C TYR A 7 -1.67 -17.08 -14.44
N ALA A 8 -2.41 -16.09 -13.95
CA ALA A 8 -2.72 -15.98 -12.53
C ALA A 8 -3.59 -17.14 -12.03
N GLN A 9 -4.44 -17.73 -12.87
CA GLN A 9 -5.38 -18.78 -12.50
C GLN A 9 -6.16 -18.39 -11.23
N GLU A 10 -6.01 -19.16 -10.15
CA GLU A 10 -6.64 -18.94 -8.84
C GLU A 10 -5.73 -18.24 -7.82
N ARG A 11 -4.50 -17.86 -8.20
CA ARG A 11 -3.60 -17.19 -7.27
C ARG A 11 -4.13 -15.79 -6.93
N PRO A 12 -4.11 -15.40 -5.65
CA PRO A 12 -4.38 -14.02 -5.29
C PRO A 12 -3.31 -13.14 -5.92
N VAL A 13 -3.73 -12.07 -6.60
CA VAL A 13 -2.85 -11.09 -7.23
C VAL A 13 -3.30 -9.71 -6.79
N MET A 14 -2.32 -8.86 -6.50
CA MET A 14 -2.52 -7.42 -6.36
C MET A 14 -1.53 -6.67 -7.24
N PHE A 15 -1.87 -5.43 -7.59
CA PHE A 15 -0.92 -4.51 -8.20
C PHE A 15 -0.53 -3.43 -7.22
N SER A 16 0.72 -2.99 -7.31
CA SER A 16 1.19 -1.90 -6.49
C SER A 16 2.30 -1.13 -7.23
N SER A 17 2.41 0.18 -6.99
CA SER A 17 3.45 1.03 -7.56
C SER A 17 3.86 2.16 -6.61
N PHE A 18 5.16 2.53 -6.62
CA PHE A 18 5.65 3.77 -6.00
C PHE A 18 5.34 5.01 -6.83
N GLN A 19 5.03 4.85 -8.13
CA GLN A 19 4.69 5.95 -9.02
C GLN A 19 3.17 6.20 -8.98
N PRO A 20 2.73 7.41 -8.58
CA PRO A 20 1.31 7.73 -8.45
C PRO A 20 0.52 7.47 -9.74
N ASP A 21 1.03 7.95 -10.87
CA ASP A 21 0.32 7.83 -12.15
C ASP A 21 0.16 6.39 -12.62
N VAL A 22 1.16 5.53 -12.34
CA VAL A 22 1.07 4.10 -12.65
C VAL A 22 -0.01 3.42 -11.82
N ALA A 23 -0.11 3.72 -10.52
CA ALA A 23 -1.16 3.17 -9.66
C ALA A 23 -2.55 3.60 -10.14
N LEU A 24 -2.73 4.88 -10.48
CA LEU A 24 -3.98 5.42 -11.00
C LEU A 24 -4.37 4.81 -12.35
N ILE A 25 -3.44 4.72 -13.29
CA ILE A 25 -3.68 4.11 -14.60
C ILE A 25 -4.02 2.63 -14.41
N MET A 26 -3.32 1.91 -13.53
CA MET A 26 -3.62 0.51 -13.24
C MET A 26 -5.06 0.34 -12.74
N LYS A 27 -5.52 1.16 -11.80
CA LYS A 27 -6.91 1.10 -11.31
C LYS A 27 -7.94 1.39 -12.41
N LYS A 28 -7.62 2.28 -13.36
CA LYS A 28 -8.50 2.57 -14.51
C LYS A 28 -8.53 1.43 -15.54
N LEU A 29 -7.40 0.76 -15.75
CA LEU A 29 -7.30 -0.32 -16.75
C LEU A 29 -8.01 -1.61 -16.32
N GLN A 30 -8.27 -1.78 -15.03
CA GLN A 30 -8.86 -2.99 -14.50
C GLN A 30 -9.49 -2.83 -13.12
N THR A 31 -10.50 -3.65 -12.83
CA THR A 31 -11.19 -3.72 -11.53
C THR A 31 -11.12 -5.10 -10.88
N LYS A 32 -10.43 -6.07 -11.50
CA LYS A 32 -10.41 -7.47 -11.05
C LYS A 32 -9.53 -7.69 -9.81
N TYR A 33 -8.37 -7.05 -9.77
CA TYR A 33 -7.37 -7.20 -8.73
C TYR A 33 -7.23 -5.90 -7.96
N PRO A 34 -7.00 -5.94 -6.64
CA PRO A 34 -6.80 -4.73 -5.86
C PRO A 34 -5.51 -4.02 -6.29
N VAL A 35 -5.54 -2.69 -6.23
CA VAL A 35 -4.45 -1.79 -6.60
C VAL A 35 -4.07 -0.93 -5.41
N TYR A 36 -2.79 -0.94 -5.06
CA TYR A 36 -2.24 -0.22 -3.92
C TYR A 36 -1.20 0.82 -4.36
N PHE A 37 -1.09 1.90 -3.60
CA PHE A 37 0.01 2.84 -3.74
C PHE A 37 1.11 2.52 -2.72
N LEU A 38 2.37 2.38 -3.13
CA LEU A 38 3.49 2.28 -2.19
C LEU A 38 4.01 3.68 -1.87
N THR A 39 4.24 3.95 -0.60
CA THR A 39 4.79 5.22 -0.14
C THR A 39 5.87 5.00 0.91
N ASN A 40 6.82 5.93 0.96
CA ASN A 40 7.78 6.09 2.04
C ASN A 40 7.41 7.30 2.92
N ARG A 41 6.18 7.82 2.81
CA ARG A 41 5.62 8.90 3.64
C ARG A 41 6.42 10.21 3.67
N GLY A 42 7.27 10.46 2.68
CA GLY A 42 8.17 11.62 2.70
C GLY A 42 9.43 11.44 3.55
N THR A 43 9.86 10.20 3.86
CA THR A 43 11.22 9.97 4.39
C THR A 43 12.30 10.43 3.41
N GLU A 44 11.95 10.49 2.13
CA GLU A 44 12.70 11.13 1.06
C GLU A 44 11.79 12.17 0.41
N ILE A 45 12.36 13.28 -0.04
CA ILE A 45 11.62 14.32 -0.75
C ILE A 45 11.74 14.05 -2.25
N PHE A 46 10.59 13.86 -2.90
CA PHE A 46 10.47 13.75 -4.35
C PHE A 46 9.94 15.05 -4.96
N ASP A 47 10.23 15.27 -6.24
CA ASP A 47 9.64 16.38 -7.01
C ASP A 47 8.11 16.24 -7.11
N ASP A 48 7.61 15.00 -7.14
CA ASP A 48 6.17 14.73 -7.09
C ASP A 48 5.66 14.84 -5.65
N VAL A 49 4.99 15.95 -5.35
CA VAL A 49 4.41 16.26 -4.04
C VAL A 49 3.47 15.17 -3.52
N ARG A 50 2.86 14.37 -4.40
CA ARG A 50 1.93 13.29 -4.04
C ARG A 50 2.62 12.18 -3.24
N MET A 51 3.95 12.11 -3.29
CA MET A 51 4.76 11.07 -2.63
C MET A 51 5.26 11.49 -1.25
N ASN A 52 5.13 12.77 -0.87
CA ASN A 52 5.89 13.36 0.23
C ASN A 52 5.17 13.38 1.59
N SER A 53 3.94 12.84 1.70
CA SER A 53 3.26 12.74 3.00
C SER A 53 2.20 11.66 3.04
N LEU A 54 1.79 11.29 4.26
CA LEU A 54 0.63 10.41 4.49
C LEU A 54 -0.65 10.99 3.87
N GLU A 55 -0.89 12.28 4.07
CA GLU A 55 -2.11 12.94 3.61
C GLU A 55 -2.20 12.95 2.09
N GLU A 56 -1.09 13.21 1.40
CA GLU A 56 -1.06 13.14 -0.06
C GLU A 56 -1.20 11.70 -0.58
N ALA A 57 -0.60 10.71 0.09
CA ALA A 57 -0.80 9.31 -0.25
C ALA A 57 -2.26 8.87 -0.06
N LYS A 58 -2.93 9.31 1.02
CA LYS A 58 -4.36 9.08 1.26
C LYS A 58 -5.23 9.75 0.21
N LYS A 59 -4.99 11.03 -0.10
CA LYS A 59 -5.72 11.75 -1.15
C LYS A 59 -5.59 11.04 -2.49
N LEU A 60 -4.39 10.59 -2.85
CA LEU A 60 -4.16 9.82 -4.06
C LEU A 60 -4.98 8.53 -4.08
N ALA A 61 -4.93 7.76 -3.00
CA ALA A 61 -5.64 6.48 -2.91
C ALA A 61 -7.16 6.66 -2.96
N ILE A 62 -7.70 7.58 -2.15
CA ILE A 62 -9.15 7.84 -2.08
C ILE A 62 -9.66 8.41 -3.40
N ASN A 63 -9.05 9.48 -3.92
CA ASN A 63 -9.52 10.13 -5.15
C ASN A 63 -9.26 9.26 -6.39
N GLY A 64 -8.25 8.39 -6.32
CA GLY A 64 -7.92 7.43 -7.37
C GLY A 64 -8.75 6.15 -7.34
N GLY A 65 -9.57 5.95 -6.30
CA GLY A 65 -10.31 4.70 -6.07
C GLY A 65 -9.40 3.49 -5.85
N LEU A 66 -8.18 3.70 -5.34
CA LEU A 66 -7.28 2.61 -4.99
C LEU A 66 -7.81 1.82 -3.79
N ASP A 67 -7.43 0.56 -3.70
CA ASP A 67 -7.93 -0.35 -2.66
C ASP A 67 -7.14 -0.20 -1.34
N GLY A 68 -5.94 0.38 -1.39
CA GLY A 68 -5.18 0.66 -0.18
C GLY A 68 -3.81 1.29 -0.42
N ILE A 69 -3.02 1.31 0.65
CA ILE A 69 -1.66 1.83 0.67
C ILE A 69 -0.71 0.76 1.24
N VAL A 70 0.51 0.70 0.70
CA VAL A 70 1.60 -0.11 1.25
C VAL A 70 2.63 0.82 1.87
N PHE A 71 2.91 0.63 3.16
CA PHE A 71 3.90 1.40 3.90
C PHE A 71 5.18 0.61 4.12
N GLU A 72 6.29 1.30 4.35
CA GLU A 72 7.42 0.60 4.93
C GLU A 72 7.11 0.24 6.40
N VAL A 73 7.40 -0.99 6.79
CA VAL A 73 7.18 -1.52 8.13
C VAL A 73 7.82 -0.65 9.24
N LYS A 74 9.00 -0.07 8.99
CA LYS A 74 9.65 0.80 9.99
C LYS A 74 8.84 2.07 10.29
N ASP A 75 8.10 2.57 9.30
CA ASP A 75 7.29 3.77 9.45
C ASP A 75 6.06 3.50 10.31
N ILE A 76 5.48 2.30 10.19
CA ILE A 76 4.36 1.88 11.03
C ILE A 76 4.79 1.80 12.50
N PHE A 77 5.96 1.25 12.80
CA PHE A 77 6.47 1.22 14.18
C PHE A 77 6.83 2.60 14.72
N ARG A 78 7.37 3.47 13.86
CA ARG A 78 7.73 4.84 14.26
C ARG A 78 6.50 5.73 14.44
N TYR A 79 5.45 5.49 13.68
CA TYR A 79 4.21 6.27 13.70
C TYR A 79 2.97 5.36 13.74
N PRO A 80 2.67 4.73 14.89
CA PRO A 80 1.54 3.79 15.03
C PRO A 80 0.17 4.37 14.65
N SER A 81 -0.03 5.70 14.79
CA SER A 81 -1.29 6.36 14.47
C SER A 81 -1.71 6.17 13.01
N VAL A 82 -0.72 6.03 12.10
CA VAL A 82 -0.95 5.81 10.67
C VAL A 82 -1.86 4.61 10.42
N VAL A 83 -1.71 3.53 11.19
CA VAL A 83 -2.54 2.32 11.02
C VAL A 83 -4.01 2.64 11.25
N ARG A 84 -4.29 3.40 12.31
CA ARG A 84 -5.65 3.82 12.63
C ARG A 84 -6.20 4.79 11.59
N GLU A 85 -5.41 5.78 11.19
CA GLU A 85 -5.81 6.81 10.22
C GLU A 85 -6.16 6.21 8.83
N ILE A 86 -5.41 5.20 8.37
CA ILE A 86 -5.69 4.50 7.12
C ILE A 86 -6.98 3.68 7.21
N LYS A 87 -7.17 2.95 8.31
CA LYS A 87 -8.39 2.17 8.54
C LYS A 87 -9.65 3.01 8.60
N GLU A 88 -9.59 4.13 9.32
CA GLU A 88 -10.72 5.08 9.41
C GLU A 88 -11.05 5.71 8.05
N SER A 89 -10.13 5.64 7.08
CA SER A 89 -10.32 6.10 5.71
C SER A 89 -10.89 5.03 4.76
N ASN A 90 -11.30 3.86 5.26
CA ASN A 90 -11.75 2.70 4.47
C ASN A 90 -10.73 2.22 3.42
N LEU A 91 -9.44 2.38 3.70
CA LEU A 91 -8.36 1.88 2.88
C LEU A 91 -7.69 0.70 3.56
N SER A 92 -7.29 -0.30 2.76
CA SER A 92 -6.44 -1.38 3.25
C SER A 92 -5.02 -0.90 3.52
N LEU A 93 -4.39 -1.48 4.54
CA LEU A 93 -2.98 -1.23 4.88
C LEU A 93 -2.16 -2.50 4.82
N LEU A 94 -1.17 -2.50 3.94
CA LEU A 94 -0.12 -3.53 3.86
C LEU A 94 1.24 -2.90 4.21
N THR A 95 2.23 -3.73 4.52
CA THR A 95 3.60 -3.25 4.76
C THR A 95 4.63 -3.95 3.89
N TYR A 96 5.74 -3.28 3.58
CA TYR A 96 6.93 -3.90 2.99
C TYR A 96 8.17 -3.60 3.83
N GLY A 97 9.27 -4.31 3.57
CA GLY A 97 10.57 -4.03 4.18
C GLY A 97 11.09 -5.18 5.05
N LYS A 98 12.31 -5.03 5.57
CA LYS A 98 13.07 -6.14 6.16
C LYS A 98 12.41 -6.75 7.40
N LEU A 99 11.71 -5.96 8.21
CA LEU A 99 11.06 -6.44 9.43
C LEU A 99 9.86 -7.36 9.14
N ASN A 100 9.38 -7.43 7.90
CA ASN A 100 8.33 -8.38 7.53
C ASN A 100 8.83 -9.83 7.48
N ASN A 101 10.14 -10.06 7.58
CA ASN A 101 10.74 -11.39 7.72
C ASN A 101 11.03 -11.76 9.19
N VAL A 102 10.65 -10.90 10.15
CA VAL A 102 10.87 -11.12 11.57
C VAL A 102 9.54 -11.48 12.24
N PRO A 103 9.35 -12.73 12.72
CA PRO A 103 8.06 -13.20 13.25
C PRO A 103 7.45 -12.31 14.33
N GLU A 104 8.28 -11.79 15.24
CA GLU A 104 7.86 -10.91 16.33
C GLU A 104 7.33 -9.58 15.80
N ALA A 105 8.02 -9.00 14.82
CA ALA A 105 7.59 -7.77 14.17
C ALA A 105 6.29 -7.98 13.38
N VAL A 106 6.12 -9.13 12.72
CA VAL A 106 4.86 -9.50 12.04
C VAL A 106 3.73 -9.64 13.05
N HIS A 107 3.98 -10.26 14.21
CA HIS A 107 2.98 -10.40 15.27
C HIS A 107 2.54 -9.04 15.81
N VAL A 108 3.47 -8.12 16.07
CA VAL A 108 3.12 -6.76 16.51
C VAL A 108 2.30 -6.02 15.45
N GLN A 109 2.67 -6.13 14.17
CA GLN A 109 1.89 -5.52 13.07
C GLN A 109 0.45 -6.04 13.02
N TYR A 110 0.26 -7.34 13.22
CA TYR A 110 -1.08 -7.93 13.31
C TYR A 110 -1.89 -7.36 14.48
N LEU A 111 -1.28 -7.18 15.65
CA LEU A 111 -1.92 -6.55 16.81
C LEU A 111 -2.28 -5.08 16.58
N MET A 112 -1.44 -4.35 15.83
CA MET A 112 -1.75 -2.98 15.38
C MET A 112 -2.87 -2.97 14.33
N GLY A 113 -3.11 -4.11 13.69
CA GLY A 113 -4.18 -4.34 12.75
C GLY A 113 -3.78 -4.11 11.29
N VAL A 114 -2.51 -4.22 10.95
CA VAL A 114 -2.07 -4.33 9.55
C VAL A 114 -2.70 -5.59 8.94
N GLU A 115 -3.28 -5.47 7.75
CA GLU A 115 -4.13 -6.51 7.16
C GLU A 115 -3.33 -7.62 6.47
N GLY A 116 -2.09 -7.34 6.07
CA GLY A 116 -1.25 -8.34 5.44
C GLY A 116 0.12 -7.82 5.01
N LEU A 117 0.89 -8.76 4.47
CA LEU A 117 2.21 -8.57 3.93
C LEU A 117 2.15 -8.98 2.44
N PRO A 118 2.74 -8.22 1.50
CA PRO A 118 2.97 -8.67 0.14
C PRO A 118 3.77 -9.99 0.17
N SER A 119 3.15 -11.09 -0.27
CA SER A 119 3.78 -12.42 -0.43
C SER A 119 4.39 -12.59 -1.81
#